data_AF-J1L4Y9-F1
#
_entry.id   AF-J1L4Y9-F1
#
_cell.length_a   1.000
_cell.length_b   1.000
_cell.length_c   1.000
_cell.angle_alpha   90.00
_cell.angle_beta   90.00
_cell.angle_gamma   90.00
#
_symmetry.space_group_name_H-M   'P 1'
#
loop_
_entity.id
_entity.type
_entity.pdbx_description
1 polymer ?
#
loop_
_entity_poly.entity_id
_entity_poly.type
_entity_poly.pdbx_seq_one_letter_code
_entity_poly.pdbx_strand_id
1 'polypeptide(L)'
;MVSENQQNEQSSLRSRWESDLSLEVVILIVFGVFMLLFGLLLFKIHTGDLPYAPDSTYGLFLVIVSLQVITMGKTPFGDLRRSWAVIVLGIFTAIVGMTACFIPGPLSEPVRILVGVLLFAGGFALFLQLVIPEGRARTWMKVPGVLRHLTLACALVYLFSIVLGAVTLLPGITTDPQTAVLLILYGICFFYLSWCIQAANRRYPPERPDMPEVPE
;
A
#
# COMPACT_ATOMS: atom_id res chain seq x y z
N MET A 1 25.95 -9.91 33.27
CA MET A 1 26.14 -10.48 31.92
C MET A 1 24.83 -10.84 31.23
N VAL A 2 23.83 -11.44 31.88
CA VAL A 2 22.51 -11.74 31.25
C VAL A 2 21.66 -10.47 31.01
N SER A 3 21.71 -9.48 31.91
CA SER A 3 20.92 -8.24 31.79
C SER A 3 21.37 -7.29 30.67
N GLU A 4 22.68 -7.21 30.37
CA GLU A 4 23.19 -6.41 29.25
C GLU A 4 22.77 -6.98 27.88
N ASN A 5 22.72 -8.31 27.74
CA ASN A 5 22.38 -8.94 26.47
C ASN A 5 20.89 -8.78 26.12
N GLN A 6 20.01 -8.85 27.12
CA GLN A 6 18.57 -8.61 26.97
C GLN A 6 18.27 -7.14 26.57
N GLN A 7 19.00 -6.18 27.15
CA GLN A 7 18.82 -4.76 26.87
C GLN A 7 19.38 -4.37 25.48
N ASN A 8 20.46 -5.03 25.03
CA ASN A 8 20.98 -4.88 23.67
C ASN A 8 20.04 -5.51 22.61
N GLU A 9 19.45 -6.68 22.88
CA GLU A 9 18.46 -7.28 21.98
C GLU A 9 17.22 -6.39 21.85
N GLN A 10 16.66 -5.89 22.95
CA GLN A 10 15.48 -5.02 22.92
C GLN A 10 15.73 -3.69 22.19
N SER A 11 16.89 -3.06 22.37
CA SER A 11 17.23 -1.82 21.65
C SER A 11 17.44 -2.06 20.15
N SER A 12 18.06 -3.18 19.76
CA SER A 12 18.23 -3.58 18.36
C SER A 12 16.92 -3.90 17.66
N LEU A 13 15.99 -4.57 18.38
CA LEU A 13 14.65 -4.84 17.89
C LEU A 13 13.92 -3.51 17.70
N ARG A 14 13.92 -2.63 18.71
CA ARG A 14 13.23 -1.33 18.65
C ARG A 14 13.67 -0.48 17.45
N SER A 15 14.97 -0.37 17.20
CA SER A 15 15.51 0.34 16.03
C SER A 15 15.03 -0.26 14.70
N ARG A 16 14.96 -1.60 14.63
CA ARG A 16 14.45 -2.32 13.45
C ARG A 16 12.96 -2.05 13.22
N TRP A 17 12.13 -2.07 14.26
CA TRP A 17 10.69 -1.78 14.15
C TRP A 17 10.40 -0.34 13.73
N GLU A 18 11.14 0.62 14.28
CA GLU A 18 11.00 2.04 13.95
C GLU A 18 11.43 2.33 12.51
N SER A 19 12.47 1.61 12.03
CA SER A 19 12.92 1.64 10.64
C SER A 19 11.90 1.03 9.68
N ASP A 20 11.35 -0.14 10.02
CA ASP A 20 10.35 -0.83 9.19
C ASP A 20 9.08 0.02 9.04
N LEU A 21 8.59 0.64 10.11
CA LEU A 21 7.42 1.52 10.08
C LEU A 21 7.69 2.80 9.28
N SER A 22 8.89 3.38 9.41
CA SER A 22 9.30 4.55 8.63
C SER A 22 9.37 4.21 7.13
N LEU A 23 9.95 3.06 6.77
CA LEU A 23 10.00 2.59 5.38
C LEU A 23 8.60 2.33 4.81
N GLU A 24 7.69 1.76 5.61
CA GLU A 24 6.29 1.55 5.21
C GLU A 24 5.64 2.90 4.82
N VAL A 25 5.70 3.89 5.71
CA VAL A 25 5.12 5.22 5.48
C VAL A 25 5.76 5.92 4.28
N VAL A 26 7.08 5.84 4.12
CA VAL A 26 7.81 6.45 3.00
C VAL A 26 7.35 5.87 1.67
N ILE A 27 7.23 4.55 1.55
CA ILE A 27 6.83 3.91 0.29
C ILE A 27 5.34 4.16 -0.01
N LEU A 28 4.47 4.24 1.02
CA LEU A 28 3.07 4.69 0.83
C LEU A 28 3.01 6.11 0.28
N ILE A 29 3.83 7.03 0.82
CA ILE A 29 3.89 8.41 0.34
C ILE A 29 4.37 8.46 -1.11
N VAL A 30 5.44 7.72 -1.46
CA VAL A 30 5.93 7.64 -2.85
C VAL A 30 4.83 7.16 -3.79
N PHE A 31 4.05 6.16 -3.39
CA PHE A 31 2.92 5.67 -4.18
C PHE A 31 1.78 6.70 -4.28
N GLY A 32 1.46 7.40 -3.19
CA GLY A 32 0.49 8.48 -3.18
C GLY A 32 0.89 9.64 -4.11
N VAL A 33 2.17 10.03 -4.10
CA VAL A 33 2.74 11.02 -5.02
C VAL A 33 2.60 10.53 -6.46
N PHE A 34 2.98 9.28 -6.74
CA PHE A 34 2.86 8.69 -8.08
C PHE A 34 1.40 8.75 -8.59
N MET A 35 0.43 8.38 -7.75
CA MET A 35 -1.00 8.43 -8.10
C MET A 35 -1.52 9.85 -8.34
N LEU A 36 -1.12 10.81 -7.50
CA LEU A 36 -1.47 12.22 -7.69
C LEU A 36 -0.89 12.77 -8.99
N LEU A 37 0.41 12.55 -9.23
CA LEU A 37 1.07 12.99 -10.46
C LEU A 37 0.40 12.36 -11.67
N PHE A 38 0.13 11.06 -11.63
CA PHE A 38 -0.52 10.35 -12.73
C PHE A 38 -1.93 10.88 -13.01
N GLY A 39 -2.74 11.10 -11.97
CA GLY A 39 -4.07 11.70 -12.11
C GLY A 39 -4.04 13.13 -12.69
N LEU A 40 -3.08 13.96 -12.26
CA LEU A 40 -2.87 15.30 -12.82
C LEU A 40 -2.38 15.26 -14.27
N LEU A 41 -1.47 14.33 -14.60
CA LEU A 41 -0.98 14.13 -15.96
C LEU A 41 -2.08 13.66 -16.89
N LEU A 42 -2.99 12.78 -16.46
CA LEU A 42 -4.14 12.34 -17.26
C LEU A 42 -5.03 13.51 -17.67
N PHE A 43 -5.19 14.52 -16.82
CA PHE A 43 -5.93 15.73 -17.18
C PHE A 43 -5.25 16.52 -18.32
N LYS A 44 -3.92 16.62 -18.25
CA LYS A 44 -3.08 17.26 -19.27
C LYS A 44 -3.03 16.48 -20.58
N ILE A 45 -2.98 15.16 -20.51
CA ILE A 45 -3.07 14.24 -21.66
C ILE A 45 -4.43 14.42 -22.36
N HIS A 46 -5.52 14.51 -21.60
CA HIS A 46 -6.85 14.70 -22.18
C HIS A 46 -7.01 16.08 -22.86
N THR A 47 -6.30 17.08 -22.37
CA THR A 47 -6.23 18.42 -23.00
C THR A 47 -5.43 18.40 -24.32
N GLY A 48 -4.78 17.28 -24.67
CA GLY A 48 -3.98 17.12 -25.89
C GLY A 48 -2.57 17.69 -25.79
N ASP A 49 -2.16 18.16 -24.61
CA ASP A 49 -0.87 18.82 -24.38
C ASP A 49 0.31 17.81 -24.34
N LEU A 50 0.06 16.52 -24.05
CA LEU A 50 1.12 15.52 -23.87
C LEU A 50 0.80 14.17 -24.55
N PRO A 51 1.81 13.53 -25.19
CA PRO A 51 1.68 12.16 -25.69
C PRO A 51 1.58 11.16 -24.51
N TYR A 52 0.62 10.24 -24.57
CA TYR A 52 0.38 9.25 -23.53
C TYR A 52 0.92 7.87 -23.91
N ALA A 53 1.87 7.37 -23.12
CA ALA A 53 2.39 6.00 -23.20
C ALA A 53 1.86 5.18 -22.00
N PRO A 54 0.69 4.52 -22.12
CA PRO A 54 0.09 3.76 -21.01
C PRO A 54 1.01 2.65 -20.49
N ASP A 55 1.80 2.03 -21.35
CA ASP A 55 2.67 0.89 -21.02
C ASP A 55 3.69 1.21 -19.93
N SER A 56 4.36 2.36 -20.04
CA SER A 56 5.36 2.80 -19.07
C SER A 56 4.72 3.16 -17.73
N THR A 57 3.48 3.67 -17.72
CA THR A 57 2.78 4.01 -16.47
C THR A 57 2.37 2.76 -15.70
N TYR A 58 1.83 1.74 -16.39
CA TYR A 58 1.50 0.46 -15.77
C TYR A 58 2.75 -0.29 -15.31
N GLY A 59 3.84 -0.25 -16.09
CA GLY A 59 5.12 -0.82 -15.68
C GLY A 59 5.69 -0.17 -14.41
N LEU A 60 5.67 1.16 -14.34
CA LEU A 60 6.18 1.91 -13.18
C LEU A 60 5.31 1.67 -11.94
N PHE A 61 3.99 1.60 -12.11
CA PHE A 61 3.07 1.18 -11.06
C PHE A 61 3.44 -0.22 -10.52
N LEU A 62 3.66 -1.20 -11.40
CA LEU A 62 4.04 -2.56 -10.97
C LEU A 62 5.36 -2.56 -10.21
N VAL A 63 6.35 -1.79 -10.63
CA VAL A 63 7.63 -1.67 -9.92
C VAL A 63 7.42 -1.11 -8.50
N ILE A 64 6.61 -0.06 -8.35
CA ILE A 64 6.34 0.51 -7.01
C ILE A 64 5.57 -0.49 -6.14
N VAL A 65 4.57 -1.18 -6.68
CA VAL A 65 3.81 -2.19 -5.92
C VAL A 65 4.69 -3.38 -5.56
N SER A 66 5.58 -3.82 -6.44
CA SER A 66 6.57 -4.84 -6.12
C SER A 66 7.50 -4.42 -5.00
N LEU A 67 7.97 -3.17 -5.00
CA LEU A 67 8.75 -2.64 -3.89
C LEU A 67 7.95 -2.70 -2.61
N GLN A 68 6.69 -2.24 -2.59
CA GLN A 68 5.81 -2.36 -1.43
C GLN A 68 5.70 -3.81 -0.93
N VAL A 69 5.48 -4.77 -1.83
CA VAL A 69 5.38 -6.21 -1.49
C VAL A 69 6.68 -6.74 -0.87
N ILE A 70 7.82 -6.41 -1.46
CA ILE A 70 9.14 -6.92 -1.04
C ILE A 70 9.56 -6.28 0.29
N THR A 71 9.39 -4.97 0.45
CA THR A 71 9.86 -4.23 1.63
C THR A 71 8.96 -4.43 2.83
N MET A 72 7.63 -4.42 2.65
CA MET A 72 6.70 -4.58 3.76
C MET A 72 6.54 -6.04 4.16
N GLY A 73 6.89 -7.00 3.29
CA GLY A 73 6.67 -8.43 3.52
C GLY A 73 5.21 -8.81 3.76
N LYS A 74 4.30 -7.86 3.55
CA LYS A 74 2.85 -7.97 3.56
C LYS A 74 2.40 -7.70 2.13
N THR A 75 1.61 -8.60 1.58
CA THR A 75 1.02 -8.38 0.26
C THR A 75 -0.02 -7.26 0.30
N PRO A 76 -0.29 -6.59 -0.84
CA PRO A 76 -1.53 -5.83 -1.05
C PRO A 76 -2.79 -6.70 -0.98
N PHE A 77 -2.65 -8.01 -0.76
CA PHE A 77 -3.70 -9.00 -0.47
C PHE A 77 -3.94 -9.22 1.03
N GLY A 78 -3.21 -8.52 1.90
CA GLY A 78 -3.38 -8.60 3.34
C GLY A 78 -2.23 -9.26 4.07
N ASP A 79 -2.39 -9.37 5.39
CA ASP A 79 -1.46 -9.99 6.33
C ASP A 79 -1.35 -11.52 6.12
N LEU A 80 -0.93 -11.92 4.92
CA LEU A 80 -0.48 -13.26 4.63
C LEU A 80 0.91 -13.36 5.25
N ARG A 81 0.99 -14.01 6.43
CA ARG A 81 2.21 -14.31 7.19
C ARG A 81 3.39 -14.45 6.22
N ARG A 82 4.34 -13.51 6.30
CA ARG A 82 5.59 -13.39 5.52
C ARG A 82 6.01 -14.74 4.93
N SER A 83 5.45 -15.07 3.77
CA SER A 83 5.71 -16.34 3.11
C SER A 83 6.68 -16.06 1.99
N TRP A 84 7.64 -16.95 1.80
CA TRP A 84 8.64 -16.81 0.75
C TRP A 84 7.98 -16.65 -0.64
N ALA A 85 6.77 -17.23 -0.82
CA ALA A 85 5.96 -17.09 -2.02
C ALA A 85 5.56 -15.63 -2.33
N VAL A 86 5.28 -14.81 -1.32
CA VAL A 86 4.94 -13.38 -1.51
C VAL A 86 6.13 -12.60 -2.05
N ILE A 87 7.32 -12.87 -1.52
CA ILE A 87 8.55 -12.21 -1.95
C ILE A 87 8.89 -12.61 -3.39
N VAL A 88 8.79 -13.91 -3.71
CA VAL A 88 8.99 -14.41 -5.09
C VAL A 88 7.99 -13.79 -6.06
N LEU A 89 6.72 -13.68 -5.68
CA LEU A 89 5.70 -13.03 -6.49
C LEU A 89 6.05 -11.55 -6.73
N GLY A 90 6.44 -10.82 -5.68
CA GLY A 90 6.87 -9.42 -5.80
C GLY A 90 8.05 -9.24 -6.74
N ILE A 91 9.05 -10.14 -6.69
CA ILE A 91 10.19 -10.14 -7.61
C ILE A 91 9.73 -10.41 -9.05
N PHE A 92 8.86 -11.39 -9.27
CA PHE A 92 8.33 -11.68 -10.60
C PHE A 92 7.59 -10.47 -11.19
N THR A 93 6.73 -9.84 -10.38
CA THR A 93 6.01 -8.63 -10.76
C THR A 93 6.97 -7.45 -11.02
N ALA A 94 8.11 -7.37 -10.33
CA ALA A 94 9.11 -6.33 -10.55
C ALA A 94 9.81 -6.49 -11.90
N ILE A 95 10.17 -7.73 -12.24
CA ILE A 95 10.77 -8.07 -13.54
C ILE A 95 9.81 -7.70 -14.67
N VAL A 96 8.53 -8.08 -14.55
CA VAL A 96 7.48 -7.72 -15.52
C VAL A 96 7.28 -6.21 -15.60
N GLY A 97 7.29 -5.50 -14.47
CA GLY A 97 7.18 -4.04 -14.45
C GLY A 97 8.37 -3.35 -15.14
N MET A 98 9.59 -3.82 -14.90
CA MET A 98 10.78 -3.29 -15.56
C MET A 98 10.76 -3.53 -17.06
N THR A 99 10.41 -4.74 -17.52
CA THR A 99 10.33 -5.02 -18.96
C THR A 99 9.25 -4.19 -19.65
N ALA A 100 8.10 -4.01 -19.00
CA ALA A 100 7.01 -3.16 -19.49
C ALA A 100 7.42 -1.68 -19.62
N CYS A 101 8.24 -1.17 -18.70
CA CYS A 101 8.77 0.19 -18.79
C CYS A 101 9.70 0.40 -20.00
N PHE A 102 10.52 -0.59 -20.34
CA PHE A 102 11.55 -0.48 -21.39
C PHE A 102 11.04 -0.80 -22.80
N ILE A 103 10.09 -1.72 -22.95
CA ILE A 103 9.59 -2.20 -24.25
C ILE A 103 8.08 -1.94 -24.36
N PRO A 104 7.66 -0.71 -24.71
CA PRO A 104 6.26 -0.41 -24.99
C PRO A 104 5.79 -1.18 -26.23
N GLY A 105 4.54 -1.68 -26.22
CA GLY A 105 3.96 -2.43 -27.34
C GLY A 105 3.42 -3.82 -26.96
N PRO A 106 4.21 -4.91 -27.09
CA PRO A 106 3.68 -6.28 -27.05
C PRO A 106 3.17 -6.73 -25.67
N LEU A 107 3.57 -6.05 -24.60
CA LEU A 107 3.20 -6.38 -23.22
C LEU A 107 2.10 -5.47 -22.64
N SER A 108 1.60 -4.51 -23.43
CA SER A 108 0.61 -3.51 -23.01
C SER A 108 -0.65 -4.11 -22.37
N GLU A 109 -1.33 -5.01 -23.09
CA GLU A 109 -2.52 -5.71 -22.61
C GLU A 109 -2.28 -6.60 -21.39
N PRO A 110 -1.31 -7.54 -21.40
CA PRO A 110 -1.10 -8.42 -20.25
C PRO A 110 -0.66 -7.65 -19.00
N VAL A 111 0.15 -6.60 -19.13
CA VAL A 111 0.56 -5.74 -18.01
C VAL A 111 -0.65 -5.00 -17.46
N ARG A 112 -1.51 -4.43 -18.31
CA ARG A 112 -2.75 -3.77 -17.87
C ARG A 112 -3.67 -4.73 -17.12
N ILE A 113 -3.88 -5.94 -17.66
CA ILE A 113 -4.70 -6.97 -17.00
C ILE A 113 -4.09 -7.33 -15.64
N LEU A 114 -2.76 -7.54 -15.58
CA LEU A 114 -2.06 -7.84 -14.34
C LEU A 114 -2.24 -6.72 -13.30
N VAL A 115 -2.08 -5.46 -13.70
CA VAL A 115 -2.28 -4.29 -12.83
C VAL A 115 -3.72 -4.24 -12.31
N GLY A 116 -4.70 -4.36 -13.20
CA GLY A 116 -6.09 -4.27 -12.78
C GLY A 116 -6.51 -5.45 -11.91
N VAL A 117 -6.02 -6.67 -12.18
CA VAL A 117 -6.26 -7.85 -11.33
C VAL A 117 -5.60 -7.64 -9.97
N LEU A 118 -4.39 -7.09 -9.93
CA LEU A 118 -3.67 -6.79 -8.69
C LEU A 118 -4.41 -5.75 -7.85
N LEU A 119 -4.93 -4.68 -8.47
CA LEU A 119 -5.73 -3.65 -7.81
C LEU A 119 -7.08 -4.17 -7.33
N PHE A 120 -7.77 -4.94 -8.18
CA PHE A 120 -9.11 -5.46 -7.90
C PHE A 120 -9.06 -6.58 -6.86
N ALA A 121 -8.29 -7.64 -7.11
CA ALA A 121 -8.16 -8.76 -6.19
C ALA A 121 -7.41 -8.36 -4.91
N GLY A 122 -6.41 -7.48 -5.01
CA GLY A 122 -5.72 -6.90 -3.85
C GLY A 122 -6.68 -6.09 -2.99
N GLY A 123 -7.34 -5.08 -3.58
CA GLY A 123 -8.32 -4.25 -2.89
C GLY A 123 -9.47 -5.07 -2.30
N PHE A 124 -9.97 -6.06 -3.02
CA PHE A 124 -11.03 -6.96 -2.54
C PHE A 124 -10.56 -7.83 -1.37
N ALA A 125 -9.37 -8.44 -1.46
CA ALA A 125 -8.81 -9.24 -0.37
C ALA A 125 -8.55 -8.38 0.87
N LEU A 126 -8.03 -7.17 0.70
CA LEU A 126 -7.79 -6.20 1.78
C LEU A 126 -9.09 -5.73 2.44
N PHE A 127 -10.12 -5.47 1.62
CA PHE A 127 -11.46 -5.14 2.10
C PHE A 127 -12.07 -6.32 2.88
N LEU A 128 -11.96 -7.53 2.34
CA LEU A 128 -12.44 -8.73 2.99
C LEU A 128 -11.69 -8.99 4.31
N GLN A 129 -10.38 -8.75 4.35
CA GLN A 129 -9.60 -8.79 5.58
C GLN A 129 -9.95 -7.65 6.54
N LEU A 130 -10.58 -6.57 6.10
CA LEU A 130 -11.11 -5.55 7.01
C LEU A 130 -12.43 -6.01 7.67
N VAL A 131 -13.24 -6.78 6.93
CA VAL A 131 -14.59 -7.21 7.33
C VAL A 131 -14.60 -8.56 8.08
N ILE A 132 -13.76 -9.51 7.68
CA ILE A 132 -13.81 -10.92 8.15
C ILE A 132 -13.08 -11.23 9.47
N PRO A 133 -12.03 -10.52 9.94
CA PRO A 133 -11.33 -10.98 11.12
C PRO A 133 -12.15 -10.63 12.37
N GLU A 134 -12.90 -11.63 12.85
CA GLU A 134 -13.70 -11.65 14.08
C GLU A 134 -12.92 -11.15 15.33
N GLY A 135 -11.59 -11.01 15.25
CA GLY A 135 -10.72 -10.43 16.28
C GLY A 135 -10.10 -9.06 15.99
N ARG A 136 -9.93 -8.58 14.75
CA ARG A 136 -9.15 -7.34 14.46
C ARG A 136 -10.05 -6.10 14.42
N ALA A 137 -11.13 -6.13 13.64
CA ALA A 137 -12.10 -5.02 13.57
C ALA A 137 -12.80 -4.78 14.92
N ARG A 138 -13.11 -5.85 15.66
CA ARG A 138 -13.74 -5.77 16.99
C ARG A 138 -12.79 -5.21 18.07
N THR A 139 -11.50 -5.53 18.00
CA THR A 139 -10.50 -5.00 18.94
C THR A 139 -10.16 -3.54 18.61
N TRP A 140 -10.12 -3.18 17.32
CA TRP A 140 -9.90 -1.80 16.88
C TRP A 140 -11.12 -0.90 17.14
N MET A 141 -12.34 -1.45 17.08
CA MET A 141 -13.56 -0.78 17.51
C MET A 141 -13.70 -0.66 19.03
N LYS A 142 -13.01 -1.49 19.82
CA LYS A 142 -13.02 -1.43 21.28
C LYS A 142 -12.07 -0.38 21.85
N VAL A 143 -11.06 0.08 21.10
CA VAL A 143 -10.13 1.15 21.49
C VAL A 143 -10.56 2.46 20.81
N PRO A 144 -11.22 3.39 21.52
CA PRO A 144 -11.78 4.58 20.89
C PRO A 144 -10.67 5.59 20.55
N GLY A 145 -10.58 6.02 19.28
CA GLY A 145 -9.70 7.12 18.87
C GLY A 145 -9.11 6.99 17.46
N VAL A 146 -7.80 7.23 17.35
CA VAL A 146 -7.02 7.30 16.09
C VAL A 146 -7.18 6.05 15.22
N LEU A 147 -7.39 4.87 15.82
CA LEU A 147 -7.62 3.62 15.11
C LEU A 147 -8.89 3.67 14.23
N ARG A 148 -9.95 4.40 14.61
CA ARG A 148 -11.16 4.52 13.79
C ARG A 148 -10.90 5.33 12.52
N HIS A 149 -10.12 6.40 12.62
CA HIS A 149 -9.69 7.18 11.46
C HIS A 149 -8.80 6.36 10.53
N LEU A 150 -7.92 5.52 11.10
CA LEU A 150 -7.08 4.61 10.35
C LEU A 150 -7.91 3.54 9.61
N THR A 151 -8.88 2.90 10.27
CA THR A 151 -9.80 1.93 9.65
C THR A 151 -10.61 2.57 8.52
N LEU A 152 -11.10 3.80 8.71
CA LEU A 152 -11.85 4.51 7.69
C LEU A 152 -10.96 4.90 6.49
N ALA A 153 -9.72 5.35 6.74
CA ALA A 153 -8.74 5.60 5.69
C ALA A 153 -8.44 4.33 4.89
N CYS A 154 -8.18 3.21 5.55
CA CYS A 154 -7.98 1.91 4.91
C CYS A 154 -9.19 1.51 4.07
N ALA A 155 -10.41 1.59 4.64
CA ALA A 155 -11.63 1.23 3.93
C ALA A 155 -11.81 2.03 2.63
N LEU A 156 -11.55 3.35 2.67
CA LEU A 156 -11.60 4.21 1.50
C LEU A 156 -10.57 3.80 0.45
N VAL A 157 -9.31 3.62 0.84
CA VAL A 157 -8.24 3.15 -0.07
C VAL A 157 -8.65 1.84 -0.73
N TYR A 158 -9.20 0.88 0.02
CA TYR A 158 -9.57 -0.43 -0.54
C TYR A 158 -10.73 -0.32 -1.53
N LEU A 159 -11.73 0.50 -1.21
CA LEU A 159 -12.86 0.78 -2.11
C LEU A 159 -12.38 1.42 -3.41
N PHE A 160 -11.55 2.45 -3.33
CA PHE A 160 -10.98 3.11 -4.51
C PHE A 160 -10.10 2.16 -5.33
N SER A 161 -9.33 1.28 -4.69
CA SER A 161 -8.53 0.25 -5.38
C SER A 161 -9.39 -0.73 -6.17
N ILE A 162 -10.52 -1.18 -5.61
CA ILE A 162 -11.47 -2.06 -6.32
C ILE A 162 -12.06 -1.34 -7.54
N VAL A 163 -12.50 -0.09 -7.37
CA VAL A 163 -13.06 0.72 -8.46
C VAL A 163 -12.01 0.95 -9.56
N LEU A 164 -10.80 1.39 -9.20
CA LEU A 164 -9.71 1.60 -10.16
C LEU A 164 -9.27 0.30 -10.84
N GLY A 165 -9.23 -0.83 -10.12
CA GLY A 165 -8.95 -2.13 -10.69
C GLY A 165 -10.00 -2.56 -11.71
N ALA A 166 -11.28 -2.36 -11.40
CA ALA A 166 -12.38 -2.64 -12.32
C ALA A 166 -12.32 -1.75 -13.58
N VAL A 167 -12.06 -0.44 -13.41
CA VAL A 167 -11.87 0.50 -14.53
C VAL A 167 -10.67 0.12 -15.40
N THR A 168 -9.58 -0.35 -14.78
CA THR A 168 -8.37 -0.78 -15.50
C THR A 168 -8.62 -2.07 -16.31
N LEU A 169 -9.42 -3.01 -15.78
CA LEU A 169 -9.82 -4.23 -16.48
C LEU A 169 -10.77 -3.96 -17.64
N LEU A 170 -11.66 -2.99 -17.46
CA LEU A 170 -12.76 -2.70 -18.38
C LEU A 170 -12.65 -1.25 -18.90
N PRO A 171 -11.64 -0.96 -19.74
CA PRO A 171 -11.39 0.40 -20.24
C PRO A 171 -12.55 0.96 -21.07
N GLY A 172 -13.53 0.13 -21.47
CA GLY A 172 -14.72 0.55 -22.22
C GLY A 172 -15.88 1.07 -21.37
N ILE A 173 -15.78 1.08 -20.03
CA ILE A 173 -16.92 1.38 -19.14
C ILE A 173 -16.85 2.80 -18.55
N THR A 174 -15.67 3.42 -18.50
CA THR A 174 -15.47 4.73 -17.82
C THR A 174 -14.83 5.75 -18.74
N THR A 175 -15.26 7.01 -18.60
CA THR A 175 -14.69 8.14 -19.34
C THR A 175 -13.35 8.57 -18.72
N ASP A 176 -12.35 8.83 -19.55
CA ASP A 176 -10.98 9.23 -19.15
C ASP A 176 -10.88 10.29 -18.03
N PRO A 177 -11.70 11.36 -17.99
CA PRO A 177 -11.64 12.35 -16.90
C PRO A 177 -12.10 11.81 -15.54
N GLN A 178 -13.01 10.83 -15.49
CA GLN A 178 -13.46 10.23 -14.24
C GLN A 178 -12.33 9.42 -13.59
N THR A 179 -11.54 8.70 -14.41
CA THR A 179 -10.36 7.95 -13.95
C THR A 179 -9.30 8.87 -13.36
N ALA A 180 -9.07 10.05 -13.95
CA ALA A 180 -8.16 11.06 -13.42
C ALA A 180 -8.58 11.55 -12.02
N VAL A 181 -9.86 11.84 -11.83
CA VAL A 181 -10.40 12.26 -10.52
C VAL A 181 -10.28 11.13 -9.49
N LEU A 182 -10.60 9.88 -9.88
CA LEU A 182 -10.45 8.71 -9.03
C LEU A 182 -8.99 8.51 -8.58
N LEU A 183 -8.03 8.68 -9.49
CA LEU A 183 -6.60 8.59 -9.18
C LEU A 183 -6.13 9.66 -8.20
N ILE A 184 -6.59 10.91 -8.38
CA ILE A 184 -6.27 12.00 -7.46
C ILE A 184 -6.83 11.71 -6.07
N LEU A 185 -8.11 11.32 -5.99
CA LEU A 185 -8.75 10.94 -4.72
C LEU A 185 -8.02 9.76 -4.06
N TYR A 186 -7.62 8.76 -4.84
CA TYR A 186 -6.86 7.62 -4.36
C TYR A 186 -5.51 8.04 -3.78
N GLY A 187 -4.77 8.91 -4.49
CA GLY A 187 -3.53 9.51 -3.99
C GLY A 187 -3.71 10.23 -2.66
N ILE A 188 -4.73 11.10 -2.55
CA ILE A 188 -5.07 11.81 -1.30
C ILE A 188 -5.36 10.83 -0.16
N CYS A 189 -6.07 9.72 -0.45
CA CYS A 189 -6.35 8.70 0.55
C CYS A 189 -5.06 8.04 1.10
N PHE A 190 -4.03 7.82 0.27
CA PHE A 190 -2.73 7.33 0.77
C PHE A 190 -2.01 8.33 1.65
N PHE A 191 -2.01 9.62 1.29
CA PHE A 191 -1.44 10.64 2.18
C PHE A 191 -2.16 10.69 3.53
N TYR A 192 -3.49 10.62 3.50
CA TYR A 192 -4.28 10.56 4.72
C TYR A 192 -3.99 9.29 5.54
N LEU A 193 -3.82 8.14 4.89
CA LEU A 193 -3.45 6.88 5.51
C LEU A 193 -2.06 6.98 6.18
N SER A 194 -1.04 7.46 5.45
CA SER A 194 0.31 7.68 5.98
C SER A 194 0.33 8.63 7.17
N TRP A 195 -0.47 9.69 7.14
CA TRP A 195 -0.64 10.59 8.27
C TRP A 195 -1.28 9.90 9.47
N CYS A 196 -2.33 9.11 9.25
CA CYS A 196 -3.00 8.34 10.30
C CYS A 196 -2.07 7.31 10.95
N ILE A 197 -1.21 6.64 10.15
CA ILE A 197 -0.21 5.69 10.66
C ILE A 197 0.82 6.40 11.55
N GLN A 198 1.36 7.54 11.10
CA GLN A 198 2.28 8.34 11.92
C GLN A 198 1.61 8.86 13.20
N ALA A 199 0.37 9.34 13.10
CA ALA A 199 -0.40 9.84 14.24
C ALA A 199 -0.71 8.73 15.26
N ALA A 200 -1.00 7.51 14.78
CA ALA A 200 -1.21 6.33 15.63
C ALA A 200 0.07 5.95 16.37
N ASN A 201 1.20 5.89 15.66
CA ASN A 201 2.51 5.58 16.25
C ASN A 201 2.91 6.58 17.33
N ARG A 202 2.62 7.88 17.13
CA ARG A 202 2.93 8.91 18.12
C ARG A 202 2.07 8.82 19.38
N ARG A 203 0.87 8.23 19.30
CA ARG A 203 -0.13 8.20 20.39
C ARG A 203 -0.12 6.88 21.17
N TYR A 204 0.30 5.80 20.53
CA TYR A 204 0.50 4.48 21.12
C TYR A 204 1.94 4.01 20.83
N PRO A 205 2.95 4.56 21.53
CA PRO A 205 4.28 3.96 21.49
C PRO A 205 4.17 2.50 21.96
N PRO A 206 4.90 1.56 21.32
CA PRO A 206 4.81 0.14 21.65
C PRO A 206 4.99 -0.08 23.15
N GLU A 207 4.11 -0.91 23.74
CA GLU A 207 4.03 -1.21 25.17
C GLU A 207 5.42 -1.47 25.77
N ARG A 208 5.73 -0.74 26.85
CA ARG A 208 6.92 -0.97 27.69
C ARG A 208 6.80 -2.41 28.21
N PRO A 209 7.77 -3.31 27.98
CA PRO A 209 7.73 -4.61 28.63
C PRO A 209 7.74 -4.38 30.14
N ASP A 210 6.79 -5.02 30.80
CA ASP A 210 6.42 -4.84 32.19
C ASP A 210 7.66 -4.75 33.09
N MET A 211 7.80 -3.63 33.81
CA MET A 211 8.75 -3.57 34.91
C MET A 211 8.22 -4.49 36.00
N PRO A 212 8.95 -5.55 36.42
CA PRO A 212 8.60 -6.24 37.64
C PRO A 212 8.70 -5.21 38.78
N GLU A 213 7.60 -5.06 39.54
CA GLU A 213 7.59 -4.28 40.78
C GLU A 213 8.75 -4.75 41.65
N VAL A 214 9.66 -3.83 41.96
CA VAL A 214 10.73 -4.05 42.94
C VAL A 214 10.05 -4.09 44.31
N PRO A 215 10.05 -5.22 45.04
CA PRO A 215 9.67 -5.21 46.44
C PRO A 215 10.81 -4.55 47.22
N GLU A 216 10.48 -3.54 48.03
CA GLU A 216 11.41 -2.94 49.00
C GLU A 216 11.92 -3.94 50.04
#